data_AF-A0A973IDJ9-F1
#
_entry.id   AF-A0A973IDJ9-F1
#
_cell.length_a   1.000
_cell.length_b   1.000
_cell.length_c   1.000
_cell.angle_alpha   90.00
_cell.angle_beta   90.00
_cell.angle_gamma   90.00
#
_symmetry.space_group_name_H-M   'P 1'
#
loop_
_entity.id
_entity.type
_entity.pdbx_description
1 polymer ?
#
loop_
_entity_poly.entity_id
_entity_poly.type
_entity_poly.pdbx_seq_one_letter_code
_entity_poly.pdbx_strand_id
1 'polypeptide(L)'
;DLQAYRSLLLKSDKDSPKAPAPPKPKKPSRDELQALRSELRKSEARVEKLHDMHAKLSEKLADPDLYEAERLPDLEVWQKKFAEVEEAIDRAEALWMQAQEQLDAAEARL
;
A
#
# COMPACT_ATOMS: atom_id res chain seq x y z
N ASP A 1 -62.78 -4.27 -20.33
CA ASP A 1 -62.23 -5.56 -19.91
C ASP A 1 -60.97 -5.33 -19.07
N LEU A 2 -60.87 -6.00 -17.92
CA LEU A 2 -59.76 -5.86 -16.98
C LEU A 2 -58.47 -6.50 -17.52
N GLN A 3 -58.57 -7.45 -18.45
CA GLN A 3 -57.42 -8.13 -19.05
C GLN A 3 -56.63 -7.21 -19.98
N ALA A 4 -57.32 -6.35 -20.73
CA ALA A 4 -56.70 -5.31 -21.56
C ALA A 4 -55.92 -4.28 -20.72
N TYR A 5 -56.48 -3.88 -19.57
CA TYR A 5 -55.82 -2.95 -18.65
C TYR A 5 -54.60 -3.58 -17.99
N ARG A 6 -54.69 -4.86 -17.63
CA ARG A 6 -53.57 -5.65 -17.10
C ARG A 6 -52.44 -5.79 -18.10
N SER A 7 -52.78 -6.03 -19.36
CA SER A 7 -51.80 -6.14 -20.46
C SER A 7 -51.12 -4.80 -20.76
N LEU A 8 -51.85 -3.68 -20.64
CA LEU A 8 -51.31 -2.34 -20.85
C LEU A 8 -50.33 -1.95 -19.74
N LEU A 9 -50.68 -2.17 -18.46
CA LEU A 9 -49.77 -1.94 -17.33
C LEU A 9 -48.50 -2.81 -17.42
N LEU A 10 -48.65 -4.08 -17.79
CA LEU A 10 -47.51 -5.01 -17.91
C LEU A 10 -46.59 -4.65 -19.09
N LYS A 11 -47.12 -4.03 -20.15
CA LYS A 11 -46.34 -3.52 -21.28
C LYS A 11 -45.55 -2.27 -20.89
N SER A 12 -46.14 -1.35 -20.13
CA SER A 12 -45.46 -0.16 -19.64
C SER A 12 -44.26 -0.48 -18.73
N ASP A 13 -44.31 -1.59 -17.98
CA ASP A 13 -43.17 -2.08 -17.19
C ASP A 13 -42.06 -2.69 -18.07
N LYS A 14 -42.43 -3.28 -19.21
CA LYS A 14 -41.52 -4.00 -20.12
C LYS A 14 -40.82 -3.10 -21.14
N ASP A 15 -41.39 -1.93 -21.44
CA ASP A 15 -40.86 -0.94 -22.38
C ASP A 15 -39.93 0.10 -21.73
N SER A 16 -39.56 -0.07 -20.46
CA SER A 16 -38.46 0.70 -19.88
C SER A 16 -37.14 0.24 -20.53
N PRO A 17 -36.41 1.09 -21.28
CA PRO A 17 -35.12 0.72 -21.82
C PRO A 17 -34.21 0.37 -20.64
N LYS A 18 -33.86 -0.92 -20.54
CA LYS A 18 -32.93 -1.42 -19.54
C LYS A 18 -31.64 -0.63 -19.70
N ALA A 19 -31.36 0.26 -18.75
CA ALA A 19 -30.11 1.00 -18.73
C ALA A 19 -28.96 0.00 -18.91
N PRO A 20 -27.95 0.29 -19.75
CA PRO A 20 -26.85 -0.62 -19.95
C PRO A 20 -26.26 -0.96 -18.58
N ALA A 21 -26.16 -2.26 -18.30
CA ALA A 21 -25.58 -2.73 -17.05
C ALA A 21 -24.20 -2.05 -16.91
N PRO A 22 -23.88 -1.50 -15.72
CA PRO A 22 -22.59 -0.85 -15.52
C PRO A 22 -21.49 -1.83 -15.93
N PRO A 23 -20.46 -1.36 -16.67
CA PRO A 23 -19.41 -2.24 -17.15
C PRO A 23 -18.83 -2.99 -15.95
N LYS A 24 -18.85 -4.32 -16.03
CA LYS A 24 -18.22 -5.16 -15.01
C LYS A 24 -16.77 -4.70 -14.84
N PRO A 25 -16.26 -4.58 -13.60
CA PRO A 25 -14.89 -4.15 -13.36
C PRO A 25 -13.94 -5.01 -14.20
N LYS A 26 -13.08 -4.35 -14.98
CA LYS A 26 -12.11 -5.05 -15.82
C LYS A 26 -11.17 -5.82 -14.89
N LYS A 27 -11.04 -7.12 -15.12
CA LYS A 27 -10.07 -7.96 -14.42
C LYS A 27 -8.67 -7.38 -14.65
N PRO A 28 -7.80 -7.38 -13.63
CA PRO A 28 -6.43 -6.95 -13.82
C PRO A 28 -5.76 -7.86 -14.86
N SER A 29 -4.97 -7.24 -15.72
CA SER A 29 -4.10 -7.95 -16.64
C SER A 29 -2.96 -8.64 -15.88
N ARG A 30 -2.38 -9.66 -16.49
CA ARG A 30 -1.19 -10.34 -15.95
C ARG A 30 -0.04 -9.36 -15.70
N ASP A 31 0.16 -8.42 -16.62
CA ASP A 31 1.25 -7.45 -16.55
C ASP A 31 1.05 -6.46 -15.39
N GLU A 32 -0.19 -6.01 -15.14
CA GLU A 32 -0.53 -5.19 -13.97
C GLU A 32 -0.24 -5.93 -12.66
N LEU A 33 -0.65 -7.20 -12.54
CA LEU A 33 -0.35 -8.01 -11.35
C LEU A 33 1.16 -8.22 -11.15
N GLN A 34 1.90 -8.44 -12.24
CA GLN A 34 3.35 -8.59 -12.17
C GLN A 34 4.03 -7.30 -11.74
N ALA A 35 3.55 -6.15 -12.20
CA ALA A 35 4.04 -4.84 -11.78
C ALA A 35 3.77 -4.61 -10.28
N LEU A 36 2.55 -4.86 -9.80
CA LEU A 36 2.17 -4.73 -8.39
C LEU A 36 3.01 -5.62 -7.47
N ARG A 37 3.20 -6.90 -7.84
CA ARG A 37 4.08 -7.82 -7.10
C ARG A 37 5.54 -7.37 -7.08
N SER A 38 6.01 -6.76 -8.18
CA SER A 38 7.37 -6.23 -8.25
C SER A 38 7.53 -5.00 -7.37
N GLU A 39 6.50 -4.16 -7.28
CA GLU A 39 6.50 -2.98 -6.40
C GLU A 39 6.49 -3.39 -4.93
N LEU A 40 5.63 -4.36 -4.56
CA LEU A 40 5.61 -4.93 -3.22
C LEU A 40 7.01 -5.43 -2.81
N ARG A 41 7.66 -6.25 -3.64
CA ARG A 41 9.02 -6.75 -3.36
C ARG A 41 10.06 -5.65 -3.20
N LYS A 42 9.97 -4.56 -3.96
CA LYS A 42 10.88 -3.41 -3.81
C LYS A 42 10.66 -2.70 -2.48
N SER A 43 9.41 -2.53 -2.07
CA SER A 43 9.07 -1.92 -0.79
C SER A 43 9.53 -2.79 0.39
N GLU A 44 9.35 -4.11 0.31
CA GLU A 44 9.89 -5.07 1.28
C GLU A 44 11.42 -4.97 1.41
N ALA A 45 12.13 -5.01 0.28
CA ALA A 45 13.60 -4.89 0.27
C ALA A 45 14.08 -3.53 0.82
N ARG A 46 13.28 -2.47 0.65
CA ARG A 46 13.57 -1.16 1.23
C ARG A 46 13.42 -1.16 2.74
N VAL A 47 12.34 -1.75 3.26
CA VAL A 47 12.09 -1.90 4.70
C VAL A 47 13.21 -2.72 5.35
N GLU A 48 13.56 -3.86 4.76
CA GLU A 48 14.65 -4.73 5.24
C GLU A 48 15.98 -3.96 5.33
N LYS A 49 16.36 -3.26 4.26
CA LYS A 49 17.60 -2.48 4.24
C LYS A 49 17.63 -1.35 5.28
N LEU A 50 16.49 -0.72 5.56
CA LEU A 50 16.40 0.33 6.56
C LEU A 50 16.50 -0.25 7.98
N HIS A 51 15.89 -1.41 8.25
CA HIS A 51 16.09 -2.12 9.51
C HIS A 51 17.54 -2.55 9.73
N ASP A 52 18.24 -3.01 8.68
CA ASP A 52 19.67 -3.30 8.76
C ASP A 52 20.50 -2.05 9.13
N MET A 53 20.14 -0.89 8.59
CA MET A 53 20.77 0.39 8.94
C MET A 53 20.46 0.79 10.39
N HIS A 54 19.20 0.63 10.81
CA HIS A 54 18.75 0.90 12.17
C HIS A 54 19.47 0.02 13.19
N ALA A 55 19.62 -1.28 12.92
CA ALA A 55 20.32 -2.21 13.80
C ALA A 55 21.79 -1.82 14.01
N LYS A 56 22.49 -1.46 12.92
CA LYS A 56 23.90 -0.99 12.99
C LYS A 56 24.04 0.32 13.76
N LEU A 57 23.09 1.25 13.61
CA LEU A 57 23.09 2.50 14.36
C LEU A 57 22.78 2.25 15.84
N SER A 58 21.85 1.35 16.15
CA SER A 58 21.52 0.95 17.52
C SER A 58 22.72 0.34 18.23
N GLU A 59 23.44 -0.58 17.56
CA GLU A 59 24.66 -1.18 18.09
C GLU A 59 25.73 -0.13 18.37
N LYS A 60 25.89 0.84 17.46
CA LYS A 60 26.84 1.94 17.65
C LYS A 60 26.46 2.87 18.81
N LEU A 61 25.17 3.21 18.95
CA LEU A 61 24.67 4.08 20.01
C LEU A 61 24.63 3.40 21.38
N ALA A 62 24.76 2.06 21.42
CA ALA A 62 24.87 1.28 22.65
C ALA A 62 26.29 1.29 23.25
N ASP A 63 27.30 1.78 22.53
CA ASP A 63 28.68 1.88 23.01
C ASP A 63 28.79 2.94 24.14
N PRO A 64 29.13 2.55 25.39
CA PRO A 64 29.27 3.49 26.51
C PRO A 64 30.34 4.55 26.27
N ASP A 65 31.41 4.22 25.54
CA ASP A 65 32.54 5.13 25.27
C ASP A 65 32.12 6.31 24.38
N LEU A 66 30.98 6.20 23.68
CA LEU A 66 30.43 7.26 22.84
C LEU A 66 29.86 8.44 23.65
N TYR A 67 29.62 8.24 24.96
CA TYR A 67 29.02 9.24 25.84
C TYR A 67 30.05 10.08 26.61
N GLU A 68 31.34 9.86 26.37
CA GLU A 68 32.41 10.69 26.91
C GLU A 68 32.37 12.11 26.34
N ALA A 69 32.76 13.11 27.14
CA ALA A 69 32.63 14.53 26.80
C ALA A 69 33.31 14.92 25.46
N GLU A 70 34.39 14.23 25.12
CA GLU A 70 35.17 14.43 23.90
C GLU A 70 34.44 13.94 22.63
N ARG A 71 33.41 13.09 22.78
CA ARG A 71 32.64 12.48 21.69
C ARG A 71 31.21 12.98 21.57
N LEU A 72 30.81 13.96 22.38
CA LEU A 72 29.49 14.62 22.31
C LEU A 72 29.10 15.06 20.87
N PRO A 73 29.98 15.68 20.07
CA PRO A 73 29.63 16.04 18.68
C PRO A 73 29.34 14.84 17.79
N ASP A 74 30.07 13.73 17.98
CA ASP A 74 29.81 12.49 17.24
C ASP A 74 28.48 11.88 17.67
N LEU A 75 28.19 11.87 18.97
CA LEU A 75 26.92 11.36 19.52
C LEU A 75 25.71 12.09 18.90
N GLU A 76 25.75 13.42 18.82
CA GLU A 76 24.68 14.21 18.19
C GLU A 76 24.46 13.81 16.72
N VAL A 77 25.54 13.58 15.97
CA VAL A 77 25.46 13.12 14.57
C VAL A 77 24.84 11.73 14.46
N TRP A 78 25.20 10.80 15.35
CA TRP A 78 24.66 9.44 15.33
C TRP A 78 23.18 9.42 15.75
N GLN A 79 22.80 10.20 16.75
CA GLN A 79 21.40 10.35 17.17
C GLN A 79 20.54 10.95 16.05
N LYS A 80 21.06 11.96 15.34
CA LYS A 80 20.36 12.54 14.19
C LYS A 80 20.16 11.52 13.07
N LYS A 81 21.20 10.75 12.73
CA LYS A 81 21.10 9.69 11.72
C LYS A 81 20.11 8.59 12.12
N PHE A 82 20.07 8.27 13.42
CA PHE A 82 19.11 7.31 13.96
C PHE A 82 17.67 7.79 13.74
N ALA A 83 17.37 9.03 14.13
CA ALA A 83 16.06 9.63 13.90
C ALA A 83 15.70 9.69 12.40
N GLU A 84 16.65 10.02 11.52
CA GLU A 84 16.42 10.02 10.08
C GLU A 84 16.09 8.62 9.53
N VAL A 85 16.70 7.57 10.07
CA VAL A 85 16.42 6.18 9.69
C VAL A 85 15.05 5.75 10.21
N GLU A 86 14.69 6.08 11.45
CA GLU A 86 13.35 5.82 12.00
C GLU A 86 12.25 6.45 11.11
N GLU A 87 12.38 7.73 10.77
CA GLU A 87 11.43 8.38 9.86
C GLU A 87 11.41 7.74 8.46
N ALA A 88 12.55 7.22 8.00
CA ALA A 88 12.63 6.53 6.72
C ALA A 88 11.95 5.16 6.76
N ILE A 89 12.02 4.45 7.90
CA ILE A 89 11.31 3.19 8.15
C ILE A 89 9.82 3.45 8.11
N ASP A 90 9.30 4.40 8.88
CA ASP A 90 7.87 4.75 8.90
C ASP A 90 7.33 5.02 7.49
N ARG A 91 8.07 5.81 6.70
CA ARG A 91 7.69 6.09 5.31
C ARG A 91 7.76 4.85 4.42
N ALA A 92 8.75 3.98 4.62
CA ALA A 92 8.89 2.76 3.83
C ALA A 92 7.79 1.74 4.16
N GLU A 93 7.43 1.60 5.43
CA GLU A 93 6.31 0.76 5.89
C GLU A 93 4.98 1.27 5.34
N ALA A 94 4.75 2.58 5.34
CA ALA A 94 3.56 3.17 4.72
C ALA A 94 3.47 2.85 3.22
N LEU A 95 4.59 2.95 2.48
CA LEU A 95 4.65 2.58 1.06
C LEU A 95 4.44 1.07 0.84
N TRP A 96 4.99 0.23 1.70
CA TRP A 96 4.81 -1.22 1.65
C TRP A 96 3.35 -1.59 1.87
N MET A 97 2.70 -1.02 2.88
CA MET A 97 1.28 -1.23 3.14
C MET A 97 0.40 -0.78 1.96
N GLN A 98 0.69 0.39 1.36
CA GLN A 98 0.00 0.85 0.15
C GLN A 98 0.22 -0.08 -1.06
N ALA A 99 1.42 -0.64 -1.24
CA ALA A 99 1.70 -1.59 -2.31
C ALA A 99 0.94 -2.90 -2.10
N GLN A 100 0.88 -3.38 -0.86
CA GLN A 100 0.13 -4.56 -0.47
C GLN A 100 -1.37 -4.36 -0.70
N GLU A 101 -1.94 -3.25 -0.23
CA GLU A 101 -3.36 -2.92 -0.43
C GLU A 101 -3.75 -2.87 -1.93
N GLN A 102 -2.87 -2.31 -2.77
CA GLN A 102 -3.11 -2.26 -4.21
C GLN A 102 -3.05 -3.65 -4.86
N LEU A 103 -2.13 -4.50 -4.43
CA LEU A 103 -2.05 -5.89 -4.89
C LEU A 103 -3.31 -6.66 -4.47
N ASP A 104 -3.70 -6.59 -3.21
CA ASP A 104 -4.88 -7.27 -2.67
C ASP A 104 -6.17 -6.81 -3.38
N ALA A 105 -6.31 -5.50 -3.61
CA ALA A 105 -7.44 -4.95 -4.34
C ALA A 105 -7.48 -5.38 -5.82
N ALA A 106 -6.33 -5.64 -6.43
CA ALA A 106 -6.26 -6.20 -7.78
C ALA A 106 -6.62 -7.69 -7.76
N GLU A 107 -6.03 -8.47 -6.85
CA GLU A 107 -6.29 -9.90 -6.72
C GLU A 107 -7.76 -10.21 -6.37
N ALA A 108 -8.42 -9.35 -5.59
CA ALA A 108 -9.86 -9.48 -5.29
C ALA A 108 -10.79 -9.31 -6.51
N ARG A 109 -10.29 -8.79 -7.64
CA ARG A 109 -11.05 -8.60 -8.89
C ARG A 109 -10.83 -9.74 -9.90
N LEU A 110 -9.96 -10.71 -9.60
CA LEU A 110 -9.71 -11.88 -10.45
C LEU A 110 -10.93 -12.81 -10.53
#